data_AF-A0A819PUD9-F1
#
_entry.id   AF-A0A819PUD9-F1
#
_cell.length_a   1.000
_cell.length_b   1.000
_cell.length_c   1.000
_cell.angle_alpha   90.00
_cell.angle_beta   90.00
_cell.angle_gamma   90.00
#
_symmetry.space_group_name_H-M   'P 1'
#
loop_
_entity.id
_entity.type
_entity.pdbx_description
1 polymer ?
#
loop_
_entity_poly.entity_id
_entity_poly.type
_entity_poly.pdbx_seq_one_letter_code
_entity_poly.pdbx_strand_id
1 'polypeptide(L)'
;MDCINIKFDEDINFHLLRHWSLYDSIYYTQDMILSFKLWSSRGLSQLKEFLADLGIPKREYEQNYRDMNIKYKLNIKKQILDKRLQDKYHYTTNTIILPTFLLSSGFTLKLSPLDIVDSLMSTLQTVSSSSSSSNSNSNSMMIDLTARFSYALSCLNYHQLDDYLNGIELEKTYTKKTHYLIETLLQSDKNLSFDNTIPFILLKFDQNMFNSSTTTEHTTSCGFFTHPYQAYLFARNALQILISYTSSSTNIVKKKKSKHLQRLPLILIAPYSSSSSGEELVEIVVGVPALNNIMMNSFSTLFEAADHRCGNVAKFVFFDHSVLLLQEQHQQKFIDALMFVLAK
;
A
#
# COMPACT_ATOMS: atom_id res chain seq x y z
N MET A 1 38.06 -6.62 -1.42
CA MET A 1 37.70 -7.90 -0.77
C MET A 1 36.21 -7.82 -0.54
N ASP A 2 35.44 -8.11 -1.58
CA ASP A 2 33.99 -7.95 -1.59
C ASP A 2 33.37 -9.19 -0.98
N CYS A 3 33.44 -9.27 0.35
CA CYS A 3 32.89 -10.40 1.08
C CYS A 3 31.39 -10.18 1.27
N ILE A 4 30.58 -10.47 0.24
CA ILE A 4 29.14 -10.57 0.41
C ILE A 4 28.87 -11.72 1.38
N ASN A 5 28.13 -11.43 2.44
CA ASN A 5 27.76 -12.42 3.43
C ASN A 5 26.25 -12.38 3.66
N ILE A 6 25.58 -13.47 3.30
CA ILE A 6 24.15 -13.66 3.50
C ILE A 6 23.97 -14.52 4.74
N LYS A 7 23.28 -13.98 5.74
CA LYS A 7 22.99 -14.68 7.00
C LYS A 7 21.51 -14.82 7.20
N PHE A 8 21.09 -15.99 7.67
CA PHE A 8 19.75 -16.18 8.20
C PHE A 8 19.66 -15.54 9.58
N ASP A 9 18.65 -14.72 9.82
CA ASP A 9 18.35 -14.10 11.11
C ASP A 9 16.84 -13.88 11.26
N GLU A 10 16.35 -13.84 12.50
CA GLU A 10 14.99 -13.40 12.78
C GLU A 10 15.00 -11.87 12.86
N ASP A 11 14.52 -11.21 11.83
CA ASP A 11 14.58 -9.75 11.73
C ASP A 11 13.23 -9.11 12.07
N ILE A 12 13.28 -7.83 12.43
CA ILE A 12 12.08 -7.03 12.69
C ILE A 12 11.54 -6.53 11.35
N ASN A 13 10.34 -6.97 11.02
CA ASN A 13 9.58 -6.63 9.83
C ASN A 13 8.82 -5.30 10.00
N PHE A 14 9.55 -4.22 10.28
CA PHE A 14 9.00 -2.87 10.15
C PHE A 14 9.39 -2.29 8.80
N HIS A 15 8.44 -1.61 8.16
CA HIS A 15 8.62 -1.06 6.81
C HIS A 15 9.78 -0.06 6.79
N LEU A 16 10.76 -0.30 5.91
CA LEU A 16 11.95 0.53 5.72
C LEU A 16 12.75 0.84 7.00
N LEU A 17 12.79 -0.08 7.97
CA LEU A 17 13.42 0.14 9.29
C LEU A 17 14.85 0.70 9.19
N ARG A 18 15.65 0.24 8.23
CA ARG A 18 17.04 0.66 8.05
C ARG A 18 17.22 2.00 7.35
N HIS A 19 16.14 2.54 6.79
CA HIS A 19 16.15 3.73 5.94
C HIS A 19 15.34 4.89 6.54
N TRP A 20 14.67 4.66 7.67
CA TRP A 20 13.84 5.64 8.37
C TRP A 20 14.19 5.78 9.85
N SER A 21 13.52 6.72 10.52
CA SER A 21 13.44 6.73 11.97
C SER A 21 12.65 5.52 12.45
N LEU A 22 12.91 5.07 13.69
CA LEU A 22 12.16 3.96 14.27
C LEU A 22 10.67 4.32 14.38
N TYR A 23 10.37 5.58 14.71
CA TYR A 23 9.00 6.08 14.79
C TYR A 23 8.27 5.96 13.45
N ASP A 24 8.86 6.48 12.36
CA ASP A 24 8.23 6.45 11.04
C ASP A 24 8.06 5.01 10.55
N SER A 25 9.07 4.17 10.74
CA SER A 25 9.01 2.77 10.33
C SER A 25 7.84 2.03 10.99
N ILE A 26 7.64 2.22 12.30
CA ILE A 26 6.48 1.67 13.01
C ILE A 26 5.17 2.33 12.53
N TYR A 27 5.18 3.64 12.32
CA TYR A 27 4.00 4.41 11.94
C TYR A 27 3.39 3.93 10.61
N TYR A 28 4.24 3.58 9.65
CA TYR A 28 3.82 3.13 8.32
C TYR A 28 3.71 1.61 8.17
N THR A 29 4.05 0.82 9.20
CA THR A 29 3.87 -0.63 9.14
C THR A 29 2.40 -1.00 9.32
N GLN A 30 1.84 -1.71 8.33
CA GLN A 30 0.40 -2.06 8.29
C GLN A 30 -0.12 -2.72 9.57
N ASP A 31 0.58 -3.72 10.10
CA ASP A 31 0.15 -4.40 11.33
C ASP A 31 0.13 -3.47 12.54
N MET A 32 1.10 -2.56 12.63
CA MET A 32 1.19 -1.57 13.69
C MET A 32 0.09 -0.51 13.55
N ILE A 33 -0.21 -0.07 12.32
CA ILE A 33 -1.36 0.81 12.03
C ILE A 33 -2.65 0.22 12.60
N LEU A 34 -2.87 -1.09 12.42
CA LEU A 34 -4.07 -1.78 12.85
C LEU A 34 -4.14 -2.01 14.36
N SER A 35 -3.04 -2.44 14.98
CA SER A 35 -2.98 -2.69 16.42
C SER A 35 -3.11 -1.40 17.23
N PHE A 36 -2.39 -0.33 16.84
CA PHE A 36 -2.40 0.95 17.54
C PHE A 36 -3.50 1.90 17.07
N LYS A 37 -4.16 1.62 15.95
CA LYS A 37 -5.19 2.48 15.34
C LYS A 37 -4.66 3.88 15.08
N LEU A 38 -3.57 3.93 14.31
CA LEU A 38 -2.75 5.12 14.10
C LEU A 38 -3.46 6.25 13.34
N TRP A 39 -4.62 5.98 12.74
CA TRP A 39 -5.53 6.99 12.19
C TRP A 39 -6.23 7.86 13.28
N SER A 40 -5.99 7.61 14.57
CA SER A 40 -6.56 8.38 15.67
C SER A 40 -5.49 9.03 16.54
N SER A 41 -5.81 10.22 17.09
CA SER A 41 -4.94 10.92 18.05
C SER A 41 -4.64 10.10 19.31
N ARG A 42 -5.59 9.26 19.75
CA ARG A 42 -5.40 8.32 20.85
C ARG A 42 -4.35 7.25 20.50
N GLY A 43 -4.43 6.70 19.28
CA GLY A 43 -3.47 5.71 18.79
C GLY A 43 -2.05 6.27 18.70
N LEU A 44 -1.90 7.50 18.22
CA LEU A 44 -0.61 8.21 18.21
C LEU A 44 -0.01 8.38 19.62
N SER A 45 -0.83 8.70 20.61
CA SER A 45 -0.38 8.76 22.01
C SER A 45 0.00 7.39 22.55
N GLN A 46 -0.74 6.33 22.20
CA GLN A 46 -0.42 4.96 22.57
C GLN A 46 0.89 4.46 21.94
N LEU A 47 1.19 4.86 20.70
CA LEU A 47 2.47 4.55 20.05
C LEU A 47 3.65 5.20 20.80
N LYS A 48 3.50 6.45 21.25
CA LYS A 48 4.52 7.13 22.06
C LYS A 48 4.70 6.46 23.42
N GLU A 49 3.60 6.00 24.03
CA GLU A 49 3.63 5.21 25.26
C GLU A 49 4.35 3.87 25.05
N PHE A 50 4.09 3.18 23.93
CA PHE A 50 4.78 1.94 23.58
C PHE A 50 6.29 2.14 23.44
N LEU A 51 6.73 3.20 22.76
CA LEU A 51 8.15 3.54 22.66
C LEU A 51 8.77 3.88 24.03
N ALA A 52 8.00 4.49 24.93
CA ALA A 52 8.44 4.74 26.30
C ALA A 52 8.53 3.45 27.14
N ASP A 53 7.60 2.51 26.96
CA ASP A 53 7.64 1.19 27.60
C ASP A 53 8.80 0.32 27.09
N LEU A 54 9.21 0.50 25.82
CA LEU A 54 10.47 -0.03 25.30
C LEU A 54 11.71 0.64 25.96
N GLY A 55 11.54 1.73 26.70
CA GLY A 55 12.65 2.44 27.34
C GLY A 55 13.55 3.16 26.35
N ILE A 56 13.01 3.54 25.19
CA ILE A 56 13.74 4.25 24.14
C ILE A 56 13.50 5.76 24.29
N PRO A 57 14.53 6.57 24.50
CA PRO A 57 14.39 8.02 24.57
C PRO A 57 13.85 8.60 23.26
N LYS A 58 13.08 9.69 23.35
CA LYS A 58 12.52 10.40 22.19
C LYS A 58 13.55 10.73 21.11
N ARG A 59 14.71 11.24 21.53
CA ARG A 59 15.82 11.56 20.62
C ARG A 59 16.29 10.36 19.79
N GLU A 60 16.21 9.15 20.35
CA GLU A 60 16.71 7.93 19.70
C GLU A 60 15.73 7.33 18.71
N TYR A 61 14.42 7.46 18.93
CA TYR A 61 13.43 6.93 17.98
C TYR A 61 13.06 7.90 16.86
N GLU A 62 13.32 9.21 17.04
CA GLU A 62 13.09 10.25 16.01
C GLU A 62 14.28 10.39 15.04
N GLN A 63 15.49 10.02 15.47
CA GLN A 63 16.64 9.97 14.55
C GLN A 63 16.56 8.75 13.63
N ASN A 64 17.35 8.78 12.55
CA ASN A 64 17.45 7.63 11.65
C ASN A 64 17.92 6.40 12.42
N TYR A 65 17.30 5.25 12.13
CA TYR A 65 17.66 3.99 12.76
C TYR A 65 19.15 3.66 12.58
N ARG A 66 19.77 4.06 11.45
CA ARG A 66 21.22 3.89 11.22
C ARG A 66 22.06 4.51 12.33
N ASP A 67 21.69 5.69 12.79
CA ASP A 67 22.43 6.49 13.76
C ASP A 67 22.06 6.15 15.22
N MET A 68 20.96 5.39 15.40
CA MET A 68 20.51 4.96 16.72
C MET A 68 21.55 4.11 17.46
N ASN A 69 21.67 4.34 18.78
CA ASN A 69 22.64 3.64 19.61
C ASN A 69 22.42 2.12 19.58
N ILE A 70 23.51 1.38 19.41
CA ILE A 70 23.54 -0.09 19.30
C ILE A 70 22.84 -0.76 20.50
N LYS A 71 22.95 -0.17 21.70
CA LYS A 71 22.28 -0.68 22.91
C LYS A 71 20.77 -0.83 22.69
N TYR A 72 20.13 0.16 22.08
CA TYR A 72 18.69 0.11 21.83
C TYR A 72 18.36 -0.87 20.70
N LYS A 73 19.14 -0.89 19.62
CA LYS A 73 18.97 -1.85 18.50
C LYS A 73 18.94 -3.30 18.98
N LEU A 74 19.86 -3.67 19.87
CA LEU A 74 19.95 -5.03 20.42
C LEU A 74 18.81 -5.35 21.40
N ASN A 75 18.26 -4.33 22.06
CA ASN A 75 17.22 -4.51 23.07
C ASN A 75 15.80 -4.52 22.49
N ILE A 76 15.55 -3.78 21.41
CA ILE A 76 14.23 -3.67 20.76
C ILE A 76 13.66 -5.05 20.45
N LYS A 77 14.44 -5.92 19.80
CA LYS A 77 13.99 -7.28 19.44
C LYS A 77 13.56 -8.08 20.68
N LYS A 78 14.32 -7.99 21.77
CA LYS A 78 14.02 -8.69 23.03
C LYS A 78 12.74 -8.16 23.68
N GLN A 79 12.53 -6.84 23.64
CA GLN A 79 11.37 -6.23 24.26
C GLN A 79 10.08 -6.42 23.45
N ILE A 80 10.15 -6.38 22.11
CA ILE A 80 8.98 -6.68 21.26
C ILE A 80 8.50 -8.14 21.48
N LEU A 81 9.39 -9.04 21.87
CA LEU A 81 9.03 -10.41 22.22
C LEU A 81 8.43 -10.55 23.63
N ASP A 82 8.48 -9.50 24.45
CA ASP A 82 7.94 -9.56 25.82
C ASP A 82 6.41 -9.63 25.80
N LYS A 83 5.87 -10.72 26.36
CA LYS A 83 4.44 -10.99 26.42
C LYS A 83 3.65 -9.87 27.09
N ARG A 84 4.27 -9.16 28.04
CA ARG A 84 3.61 -8.04 28.75
C ARG A 84 3.22 -6.92 27.80
N LEU A 85 4.07 -6.60 26.82
CA LEU A 85 3.79 -5.59 25.81
C LEU A 85 2.80 -6.10 24.78
N GLN A 86 2.90 -7.37 24.41
CA GLN A 86 1.96 -8.01 23.50
C GLN A 86 0.53 -7.98 24.06
N ASP A 87 0.35 -8.29 25.34
CA ASP A 87 -0.95 -8.29 26.00
C ASP A 87 -1.53 -6.87 26.14
N LYS A 88 -0.67 -5.86 26.34
CA LYS A 88 -1.09 -4.46 26.49
C LYS A 88 -1.54 -3.83 25.16
N TYR A 89 -0.81 -4.10 24.08
CA TYR A 89 -0.99 -3.42 22.79
C TYR A 89 -1.61 -4.30 21.70
N HIS A 90 -1.81 -5.59 21.96
CA HIS A 90 -2.46 -6.55 21.07
C HIS A 90 -1.87 -6.59 19.65
N TYR A 91 -0.55 -6.49 19.54
CA TYR A 91 0.14 -6.70 18.26
C TYR A 91 0.50 -8.18 18.06
N THR A 92 0.63 -8.57 16.78
CA THR A 92 0.94 -9.94 16.42
C THR A 92 2.46 -10.11 16.27
N THR A 93 3.09 -10.76 17.25
CA THR A 93 4.55 -10.95 17.23
C THR A 93 5.01 -11.77 16.03
N ASN A 94 4.20 -12.73 15.57
CA ASN A 94 4.53 -13.59 14.43
C ASN A 94 4.65 -12.85 13.09
N THR A 95 4.04 -11.66 12.96
CA THR A 95 4.12 -10.87 11.73
C THR A 95 5.20 -9.79 11.81
N ILE A 96 5.53 -9.35 13.03
CA ILE A 96 6.58 -8.36 13.31
C ILE A 96 7.96 -8.99 13.33
N ILE A 97 8.13 -10.20 13.87
CA ILE A 97 9.42 -10.90 13.86
C ILE A 97 9.31 -12.02 12.84
N LEU A 98 10.04 -11.87 11.73
CA LEU A 98 10.02 -12.84 10.64
C LEU A 98 11.41 -13.47 10.46
N PRO A 99 11.47 -14.81 10.27
CA PRO A 99 12.70 -15.46 9.84
C PRO A 99 13.02 -15.01 8.41
N THR A 100 14.10 -14.25 8.25
CA THR A 100 14.50 -13.68 6.96
C THR A 100 16.01 -13.81 6.76
N PHE A 101 16.49 -13.33 5.62
CA PHE A 101 17.92 -13.27 5.33
C PHE A 101 18.38 -11.83 5.39
N LEU A 102 19.61 -11.60 5.80
CA LEU A 102 20.24 -10.29 5.75
C LEU A 102 21.49 -10.37 4.90
N LEU A 103 21.56 -9.51 3.90
CA LEU A 103 22.77 -9.32 3.11
C LEU A 103 23.63 -8.26 3.81
N SER A 104 24.86 -8.64 4.12
CA SER A 104 25.89 -7.73 4.62
C SER A 104 27.02 -7.64 3.61
N SER A 105 27.38 -6.40 3.28
CA SER A 105 28.52 -6.10 2.41
C SER A 105 29.33 -4.97 3.02
N GLY A 106 30.65 -5.14 3.09
CA GLY A 106 31.53 -4.20 3.75
C GLY A 106 31.19 -3.97 5.23
N PHE A 107 31.40 -2.74 5.72
CA PHE A 107 31.26 -2.39 7.13
C PHE A 107 29.89 -1.81 7.49
N THR A 108 29.23 -1.14 6.54
CA THR A 108 28.04 -0.31 6.80
C THR A 108 26.79 -0.82 6.12
N LEU A 109 26.91 -1.55 5.01
CA LEU A 109 25.76 -1.96 4.23
C LEU A 109 25.14 -3.24 4.81
N LYS A 110 23.91 -3.09 5.30
CA LYS A 110 23.01 -4.19 5.65
C LYS A 110 21.71 -3.98 4.90
N LEU A 111 21.32 -4.95 4.09
CA LEU A 111 20.10 -4.90 3.29
C LEU A 111 19.16 -6.01 3.73
N SER A 112 17.90 -5.63 3.95
CA SER A 112 16.80 -6.57 4.07
C SER A 112 16.27 -6.90 2.67
N PRO A 113 15.93 -8.17 2.38
CA PRO A 113 15.23 -8.55 1.16
C PRO A 113 13.96 -7.74 0.94
N LEU A 114 13.25 -7.40 2.02
CA LEU A 114 12.03 -6.59 1.92
C LEU A 114 12.35 -5.16 1.45
N ASP A 115 13.37 -4.52 2.01
CA ASP A 115 13.79 -3.17 1.60
C ASP A 115 14.20 -3.16 0.11
N ILE A 116 14.84 -4.23 -0.37
CA ILE A 116 15.18 -4.41 -1.79
C ILE A 116 13.91 -4.53 -2.63
N VAL A 117 12.95 -5.39 -2.24
CA VAL A 117 11.69 -5.55 -2.97
C VAL A 117 10.90 -4.25 -3.02
N ASP A 118 10.80 -3.53 -1.90
CA ASP A 118 10.09 -2.25 -1.81
C ASP A 118 10.75 -1.20 -2.73
N SER A 119 12.09 -1.12 -2.76
CA SER A 119 12.84 -0.25 -3.68
C SER A 119 12.65 -0.62 -5.17
N LEU A 120 12.67 -1.91 -5.50
CA LEU A 120 12.36 -2.36 -6.87
C LEU A 120 10.92 -2.05 -7.25
N MET A 121 10.00 -2.24 -6.32
CA MET A 121 8.58 -2.05 -6.59
C MET A 121 8.30 -0.56 -6.84
N SER A 122 8.84 0.34 -6.02
CA SER A 122 8.66 1.78 -6.19
C SER A 122 9.23 2.30 -7.52
N THR A 123 10.38 1.78 -7.96
CA THR A 123 10.99 2.17 -9.24
C THR A 123 10.16 1.70 -10.44
N LEU A 124 9.61 0.49 -10.42
CA LEU A 124 8.66 0.01 -11.43
C LEU A 124 7.38 0.86 -11.53
N GLN A 125 6.98 1.38 -10.38
CA GLN A 125 5.74 2.11 -10.19
C GLN A 125 5.83 3.59 -10.59
N THR A 126 7.01 4.19 -10.52
CA THR A 126 7.16 5.62 -10.80
C THR A 126 7.00 5.95 -12.28
N VAL A 127 6.26 7.03 -12.55
CA VAL A 127 6.29 7.68 -13.85
C VAL A 127 7.53 8.56 -13.87
N SER A 128 8.49 8.23 -14.70
CA SER A 128 9.65 9.09 -14.89
C SER A 128 9.19 10.38 -15.57
N SER A 129 9.22 11.51 -14.85
CA SER A 129 8.96 12.85 -15.43
C SER A 129 9.99 13.25 -16.50
N SER A 130 11.00 12.40 -16.75
CA SER A 130 12.11 12.61 -17.67
C SER A 130 11.76 12.42 -19.16
N SER A 131 10.49 12.60 -19.55
CA SER A 131 10.08 12.76 -20.95
C SER A 131 9.44 14.14 -21.21
N SER A 132 9.97 15.20 -20.59
CA SER A 132 9.80 16.57 -21.11
C SER A 132 10.64 16.84 -22.37
N SER A 133 11.14 15.80 -23.04
CA SER A 133 11.68 15.90 -24.39
C SER A 133 10.58 15.49 -25.38
N SER A 134 10.01 16.53 -25.99
CA SER A 134 9.33 16.52 -27.27
C SER A 134 9.77 15.38 -28.21
N ASN A 135 8.90 14.39 -28.44
CA ASN A 135 8.41 13.99 -29.76
C ASN A 135 7.87 12.55 -29.76
N SER A 136 6.56 12.47 -30.05
CA SER A 136 5.90 11.48 -30.91
C SER A 136 5.74 10.02 -30.47
N ASN A 137 4.48 9.60 -30.61
CA ASN A 137 3.95 8.27 -30.95
C ASN A 137 3.52 7.35 -29.80
N SER A 138 2.35 6.75 -30.03
CA SER A 138 1.53 5.86 -29.19
C SER A 138 2.22 4.57 -28.72
N ASN A 139 3.53 4.46 -28.92
CA ASN A 139 4.40 3.40 -28.37
C ASN A 139 5.13 3.85 -27.09
N SER A 140 4.92 5.08 -26.62
CA SER A 140 5.62 5.67 -25.47
C SER A 140 5.40 4.91 -24.16
N MET A 141 4.19 4.40 -23.91
CA MET A 141 3.88 3.69 -22.66
C MET A 141 4.62 2.35 -22.54
N MET A 142 4.81 1.62 -23.64
CA MET A 142 5.55 0.36 -23.63
C MET A 142 7.06 0.60 -23.49
N ILE A 143 7.58 1.64 -24.14
CA ILE A 143 8.99 2.08 -23.98
C ILE A 143 9.26 2.52 -22.54
N ASP A 144 8.32 3.25 -21.93
CA ASP A 144 8.37 3.66 -20.52
C ASP A 144 8.38 2.45 -19.58
N LEU A 145 7.53 1.45 -19.79
CA LEU A 145 7.56 0.20 -19.00
C LEU A 145 8.89 -0.55 -19.14
N THR A 146 9.46 -0.63 -20.34
CA THR A 146 10.77 -1.28 -20.53
C THR A 146 11.90 -0.50 -19.83
N ALA A 147 11.84 0.84 -19.86
CA ALA A 147 12.80 1.69 -19.16
C ALA A 147 12.70 1.51 -17.64
N ARG A 148 11.48 1.53 -17.08
CA ARG A 148 11.24 1.27 -15.66
C ARG A 148 11.71 -0.11 -15.24
N PHE A 149 11.45 -1.13 -16.05
CA PHE A 149 11.95 -2.47 -15.79
C PHE A 149 13.48 -2.54 -15.79
N SER A 150 14.13 -1.87 -16.75
CA SER A 150 15.60 -1.79 -16.79
C SER A 150 16.18 -1.06 -15.58
N TYR A 151 15.50 -0.03 -15.08
CA TYR A 151 15.90 0.71 -13.88
C TYR A 151 15.69 -0.13 -12.61
N ALA A 152 14.57 -0.83 -12.49
CA ALA A 152 14.37 -1.75 -11.38
C ALA A 152 15.41 -2.89 -11.37
N LEU A 153 15.83 -3.35 -12.56
CA LEU A 153 16.90 -4.33 -12.69
C LEU A 153 18.26 -3.76 -12.24
N SER A 154 18.54 -2.47 -12.48
CA SER A 154 19.78 -1.84 -12.00
C SER A 154 19.80 -1.71 -10.47
N CYS A 155 18.65 -1.56 -9.80
CA CYS A 155 18.56 -1.58 -8.33
C CYS A 155 19.04 -2.90 -7.69
N LEU A 156 18.99 -4.04 -8.42
CA LEU A 156 19.53 -5.32 -7.94
C LEU A 156 21.06 -5.39 -7.99
N ASN A 157 21.69 -4.48 -8.73
CA ASN A 157 23.13 -4.41 -8.79
C ASN A 157 23.68 -3.78 -7.50
N TYR A 158 24.12 -4.62 -6.56
CA TYR A 158 24.65 -4.16 -5.28
C TYR A 158 25.90 -3.26 -5.40
N HIS A 159 26.56 -3.22 -6.57
CA HIS A 159 27.66 -2.30 -6.83
C HIS A 159 27.19 -0.85 -7.03
N GLN A 160 25.98 -0.64 -7.55
CA GLN A 160 25.41 0.67 -7.80
C GLN A 160 24.24 0.92 -6.83
N LEU A 161 24.61 1.36 -5.62
CA LEU A 161 23.63 1.59 -4.55
C LEU A 161 22.77 2.85 -4.75
N ASP A 162 23.20 3.78 -5.61
CA ASP A 162 22.49 5.04 -5.81
C ASP A 162 21.08 4.81 -6.37
N ASP A 163 20.94 3.92 -7.35
CA ASP A 163 19.64 3.55 -7.93
C ASP A 163 18.72 2.89 -6.88
N TYR A 164 19.29 2.02 -6.04
CA TYR A 164 18.57 1.41 -4.92
C TYR A 164 18.12 2.46 -3.89
N LEU A 165 18.98 3.43 -3.54
CA LEU A 165 18.64 4.49 -2.59
C LEU A 165 17.56 5.42 -3.16
N ASN A 166 17.62 5.75 -4.44
CA ASN A 166 16.58 6.49 -5.14
C ASN A 166 15.24 5.74 -5.08
N GLY A 167 15.24 4.42 -5.34
CA GLY A 167 14.04 3.60 -5.18
C GLY A 167 13.48 3.62 -3.76
N ILE A 168 14.35 3.60 -2.75
CA ILE A 168 13.91 3.74 -1.35
C ILE A 168 13.27 5.11 -1.12
N GLU A 169 13.83 6.19 -1.64
CA GLU A 169 13.22 7.53 -1.52
C GLU A 169 11.84 7.60 -2.16
N LEU A 170 11.70 7.00 -3.35
CA LEU A 170 10.41 6.89 -4.02
C LEU A 170 9.40 6.11 -3.18
N GLU A 171 9.80 4.99 -2.58
CA GLU A 171 8.91 4.21 -1.70
C GLU A 171 8.46 5.03 -0.50
N LYS A 172 9.35 5.81 0.12
CA LYS A 172 8.99 6.71 1.23
C LYS A 172 7.92 7.71 0.82
N THR A 173 8.00 8.26 -0.40
CA THR A 173 6.96 9.18 -0.91
C THR A 173 5.64 8.44 -1.17
N TYR A 174 5.72 7.23 -1.72
CA TYR A 174 4.56 6.40 -2.02
C TYR A 174 3.80 6.00 -0.76
N THR A 175 4.51 5.54 0.27
CA THR A 175 3.92 5.14 1.55
C THR A 175 3.27 6.32 2.28
N LYS A 176 3.89 7.51 2.24
CA LYS A 176 3.28 8.75 2.78
C LYS A 176 1.97 9.11 2.07
N LYS A 177 1.97 9.08 0.73
CA LYS A 177 0.78 9.36 -0.09
C LYS A 177 -0.33 8.33 0.16
N THR A 178 0.01 7.04 0.22
CA THR A 178 -0.91 5.95 0.57
C THR A 178 -1.58 6.20 1.91
N HIS A 179 -0.78 6.56 2.92
CA HIS A 179 -1.31 6.84 4.25
C HIS A 179 -2.26 8.05 4.27
N TYR A 180 -1.88 9.15 3.62
CA TYR A 180 -2.72 10.34 3.48
C TYR A 180 -4.08 10.03 2.80
N LEU A 181 -4.07 9.21 1.75
CA LEU A 181 -5.30 8.79 1.07
C LEU A 181 -6.20 7.96 1.99
N ILE A 182 -5.62 7.07 2.80
CA ILE A 182 -6.36 6.28 3.79
C ILE A 182 -6.96 7.18 4.87
N GLU A 183 -6.21 8.15 5.41
CA GLU A 183 -6.72 9.10 6.39
C GLU A 183 -7.86 9.94 5.81
N THR A 184 -7.71 10.42 4.58
CA THR A 184 -8.76 11.20 3.89
C THR A 184 -10.01 10.34 3.70
N LEU A 185 -9.85 9.08 3.30
CA LEU A 185 -10.94 8.13 3.13
C LEU A 185 -11.70 7.87 4.45
N LEU A 186 -10.99 7.79 5.58
CA LEU A 186 -11.60 7.62 6.90
C LEU A 186 -12.34 8.88 7.38
N GLN A 187 -11.94 10.07 6.94
CA GLN A 187 -12.61 11.34 7.26
C GLN A 187 -13.83 11.58 6.36
N SER A 188 -13.78 11.15 5.10
CA SER A 188 -14.88 11.25 4.15
C SER A 188 -15.89 10.12 4.34
N ASP A 189 -16.77 10.23 5.33
CA ASP A 189 -17.88 9.27 5.56
C ASP A 189 -18.79 9.10 4.31
N LYS A 190 -18.73 10.03 3.34
CA LYS A 190 -19.55 10.04 2.11
C LYS A 190 -19.11 9.02 1.05
N ASN A 191 -17.86 8.55 1.09
CA ASN A 191 -17.29 7.71 0.02
C ASN A 191 -17.45 6.20 0.28
N LEU A 192 -18.01 5.84 1.44
CA LEU A 192 -18.35 4.46 1.75
C LEU A 192 -19.85 4.28 1.62
N SER A 193 -20.29 3.84 0.45
CA SER A 193 -21.67 3.39 0.24
C SER A 193 -21.88 2.05 0.96
N PHE A 194 -22.15 2.09 2.26
CA PHE A 194 -22.56 0.91 3.02
C PHE A 194 -24.07 0.76 3.00
N ASP A 195 -24.62 0.40 1.85
CA ASP A 195 -26.00 -0.06 1.81
C ASP A 195 -26.02 -1.57 2.08
N ASN A 196 -26.87 -2.03 3.01
CA ASN A 196 -26.95 -3.45 3.39
C ASN A 196 -27.45 -4.35 2.25
N THR A 197 -27.84 -3.74 1.14
CA THR A 197 -28.31 -4.35 -0.12
C THR A 197 -27.15 -4.69 -1.07
N ILE A 198 -25.95 -4.13 -0.84
CA ILE A 198 -24.80 -4.26 -1.74
C ILE A 198 -23.89 -5.41 -1.25
N PRO A 199 -23.62 -6.43 -2.09
CA PRO A 199 -22.81 -7.60 -1.75
C PRO A 199 -21.29 -7.33 -1.74
N PHE A 200 -20.86 -6.07 -1.84
CA PHE A 200 -19.44 -5.65 -1.83
C PHE A 200 -19.26 -4.24 -1.27
N ILE A 201 -18.03 -3.89 -0.90
CA ILE A 201 -17.64 -2.55 -0.47
C ILE A 201 -17.12 -1.80 -1.70
N LEU A 202 -17.76 -0.69 -2.07
CA LEU A 202 -17.31 0.18 -3.16
C LEU A 202 -16.50 1.35 -2.58
N LEU A 203 -15.26 1.50 -3.05
CA LEU A 203 -14.43 2.67 -2.80
C LEU A 203 -14.20 3.42 -4.11
N LYS A 204 -14.72 4.64 -4.21
CA LYS A 204 -14.47 5.54 -5.33
C LYS A 204 -13.53 6.67 -4.88
N PHE A 205 -12.50 6.92 -5.67
CA PHE A 205 -11.65 8.09 -5.51
C PHE A 205 -11.88 9.07 -6.65
N ASP A 206 -12.13 10.32 -6.32
CA ASP A 206 -12.19 11.42 -7.29
C ASP A 206 -10.80 12.02 -7.50
N GLN A 207 -10.55 12.59 -8.68
CA GLN A 207 -9.27 13.23 -9.04
C GLN A 207 -8.83 14.31 -8.04
N ASN A 208 -9.79 14.99 -7.41
CA ASN A 208 -9.51 16.06 -6.45
C ASN A 208 -8.90 15.56 -5.13
N MET A 209 -9.11 14.30 -4.74
CA MET A 209 -8.48 13.72 -3.54
C MET A 209 -6.98 13.48 -3.72
N PHE A 210 -6.51 13.29 -4.95
CA PHE A 210 -5.08 13.13 -5.25
C PHE A 210 -4.35 14.47 -5.40
N ASN A 211 -5.09 15.56 -5.67
CA ASN A 211 -4.54 16.92 -5.81
C ASN A 211 -4.23 17.60 -4.47
N SER A 212 -4.88 17.18 -3.38
CA SER A 212 -4.81 17.87 -2.08
C SER A 212 -3.63 17.47 -1.20
N SER A 213 -2.78 16.51 -1.63
CA SER A 213 -1.52 16.26 -0.94
C SER A 213 -0.56 17.42 -1.22
N THR A 214 -0.66 18.48 -0.42
CA THR A 214 0.27 19.61 -0.40
C THR A 214 1.64 19.15 0.08
N THR A 215 2.41 18.55 -0.81
CA THR A 215 3.86 18.61 -0.79
C THR A 215 4.28 19.10 -2.15
N THR A 216 4.97 20.22 -2.15
CA THR A 216 5.53 20.96 -3.29
C THR A 216 6.54 20.13 -4.08
N GLU A 217 6.10 19.08 -4.74
CA GLU A 217 6.88 18.38 -5.75
C GLU A 217 5.94 18.03 -6.90
N HIS A 218 6.34 18.44 -8.10
CA HIS A 218 5.63 18.25 -9.35
C HIS A 218 5.42 16.76 -9.66
N THR A 219 4.43 16.13 -9.05
CA THR A 219 3.85 14.87 -9.55
C THR A 219 2.42 15.19 -9.97
N THR A 220 2.19 15.19 -11.27
CA THR A 220 0.86 15.28 -11.86
C THR A 220 -0.07 14.30 -11.14
N SER A 221 -1.18 14.80 -10.62
CA SER A 221 -2.19 14.08 -9.84
C SER A 221 -2.91 12.95 -10.58
N CYS A 222 -2.69 12.85 -11.88
CA CYS A 222 -3.03 11.70 -12.68
C CYS A 222 -1.81 10.77 -12.74
N GLY A 223 -1.88 9.60 -12.09
CA GLY A 223 -0.79 8.62 -12.09
C GLY A 223 -0.35 8.08 -10.73
N PHE A 224 -1.15 8.21 -9.65
CA PHE A 224 -0.81 7.53 -8.40
C PHE A 224 -0.89 6.00 -8.53
N PHE A 225 -1.90 5.50 -9.26
CA PHE A 225 -2.09 4.08 -9.56
C PHE A 225 -1.71 3.77 -11.02
N THR A 226 -0.43 3.92 -11.35
CA THR A 226 0.08 3.59 -12.69
C THR A 226 0.18 2.08 -12.90
N HIS A 227 0.47 1.35 -11.84
CA HIS A 227 0.65 -0.10 -11.86
C HIS A 227 -0.51 -0.81 -11.14
N PRO A 228 -1.09 -1.87 -11.72
CA PRO A 228 -2.27 -2.56 -11.15
C PRO A 228 -2.02 -3.10 -9.73
N TYR A 229 -0.79 -3.58 -9.47
CA TYR A 229 -0.40 -4.07 -8.14
C TYR A 229 -0.49 -2.99 -7.05
N GLN A 230 -0.25 -1.72 -7.35
CA GLN A 230 -0.39 -0.63 -6.37
C GLN A 230 -1.82 -0.49 -5.92
N ALA A 231 -2.73 -0.43 -6.90
CA ALA A 231 -4.15 -0.28 -6.66
C ALA A 231 -4.68 -1.49 -5.88
N TYR A 232 -4.21 -2.70 -6.21
CA TYR A 232 -4.53 -3.92 -5.46
C TYR A 232 -4.03 -3.90 -4.01
N LEU A 233 -2.74 -3.62 -3.80
CA LEU A 233 -2.17 -3.54 -2.44
C LEU A 233 -2.85 -2.45 -1.61
N PHE A 234 -3.06 -1.27 -2.20
CA PHE A 234 -3.78 -0.19 -1.56
C PHE A 234 -5.18 -0.61 -1.15
N ALA A 235 -5.95 -1.19 -2.08
CA ALA A 235 -7.30 -1.68 -1.81
C ALA A 235 -7.33 -2.74 -0.70
N ARG A 236 -6.35 -3.64 -0.68
CA ARG A 236 -6.19 -4.67 0.36
C ARG A 236 -5.90 -4.05 1.73
N ASN A 237 -4.95 -3.12 1.79
CA ASN A 237 -4.58 -2.44 3.04
C ASN A 237 -5.74 -1.56 3.56
N ALA A 238 -6.43 -0.86 2.66
CA ALA A 238 -7.61 -0.08 2.97
C ALA A 238 -8.75 -0.95 3.53
N LEU A 239 -9.02 -2.11 2.92
CA LEU A 239 -10.02 -3.07 3.42
C LEU A 239 -9.76 -3.48 4.87
N GLN A 240 -8.50 -3.84 5.17
CA GLN A 240 -8.11 -4.28 6.51
C GLN A 240 -8.27 -3.15 7.55
N ILE A 241 -7.89 -1.93 7.18
CA ILE A 241 -8.03 -0.73 8.02
C ILE A 241 -9.51 -0.40 8.25
N LEU A 242 -10.35 -0.46 7.21
CA LEU A 242 -11.79 -0.21 7.32
C LEU A 242 -12.49 -1.23 8.23
N ILE A 243 -12.13 -2.50 8.13
CA ILE A 243 -12.64 -3.55 9.02
C ILE A 243 -12.24 -3.25 10.47
N SER A 244 -10.97 -2.88 10.72
CA SER A 244 -10.50 -2.53 12.07
C SER A 244 -11.18 -1.26 12.62
N TYR A 245 -11.34 -0.23 11.77
CA TYR A 245 -12.05 1.01 12.09
C TYR A 245 -13.50 0.74 12.52
N THR A 246 -14.24 -0.06 11.75
CA THR A 246 -15.61 -0.44 12.08
C THR A 246 -15.71 -1.34 13.31
N SER A 247 -14.75 -2.25 13.51
CA SER A 247 -14.63 -3.10 14.72
C SER A 247 -14.37 -2.30 15.99
N SER A 248 -13.57 -1.23 15.89
CA SER A 248 -13.19 -0.40 17.02
C SER A 248 -14.27 0.58 17.48
N SER A 249 -15.31 0.80 16.69
CA SER A 249 -16.36 1.74 17.07
C SER A 249 -17.20 1.20 18.23
N THR A 250 -17.49 2.06 19.22
CA THR A 250 -18.24 1.75 20.45
C THR A 250 -19.70 1.38 20.19
N ASN A 251 -20.23 1.67 19.00
CA ASN A 251 -21.59 1.33 18.61
C ASN A 251 -21.75 -0.16 18.30
N ILE A 252 -22.63 -0.86 19.04
CA ILE A 252 -22.97 -2.28 18.87
C ILE A 252 -23.40 -2.61 17.43
N VAL A 253 -24.06 -1.66 16.77
CA VAL A 253 -24.45 -1.75 15.35
C VAL A 253 -23.23 -1.79 14.43
N LYS A 254 -22.18 -1.00 14.68
CA LYS A 254 -20.94 -1.00 13.90
C LYS A 254 -20.09 -2.26 14.13
N LYS A 255 -20.16 -2.87 15.32
CA LYS A 255 -19.53 -4.18 15.61
C LYS A 255 -20.19 -5.36 14.89
N LYS A 256 -21.53 -5.43 14.85
CA LYS A 256 -22.24 -6.44 14.04
C LYS A 256 -21.95 -6.26 12.54
N LYS A 257 -21.84 -5.00 12.09
CA LYS A 257 -21.41 -4.66 10.73
C LYS A 257 -19.99 -5.13 10.43
N SER A 258 -19.03 -5.03 11.34
CA SER A 258 -17.65 -5.47 11.06
C SER A 258 -17.52 -6.97 10.74
N LYS A 259 -18.29 -7.84 11.42
CA LYS A 259 -18.35 -9.28 11.07
C LYS A 259 -18.96 -9.56 9.69
N HIS A 260 -19.84 -8.68 9.23
CA HIS A 260 -20.39 -8.71 7.87
C HIS A 260 -19.35 -8.20 6.86
N LEU A 261 -18.68 -7.08 7.14
CA LEU A 261 -17.62 -6.51 6.29
C LEU A 261 -16.44 -7.48 6.09
N GLN A 262 -16.09 -8.30 7.07
CA GLN A 262 -15.04 -9.34 6.92
C GLN A 262 -15.37 -10.38 5.84
N ARG A 263 -16.64 -10.51 5.46
CA ARG A 263 -17.13 -11.44 4.43
C ARG A 263 -17.36 -10.76 3.09
N LEU A 264 -17.38 -9.43 3.05
CA LEU A 264 -17.61 -8.69 1.82
C LEU A 264 -16.28 -8.45 1.10
N PRO A 265 -16.24 -8.65 -0.22
CA PRO A 265 -15.13 -8.20 -1.02
C PRO A 265 -15.15 -6.68 -1.21
N LEU A 266 -14.03 -6.13 -1.69
CA LEU A 266 -13.86 -4.70 -1.93
C LEU A 266 -13.57 -4.43 -3.40
N ILE A 267 -14.19 -3.39 -3.95
CA ILE A 267 -13.97 -2.89 -5.29
C ILE A 267 -13.47 -1.47 -5.19
N LEU A 268 -12.28 -1.24 -5.71
CA LEU A 268 -11.67 0.07 -5.82
C LEU A 268 -11.88 0.60 -7.24
N ILE A 269 -12.37 1.83 -7.36
CA ILE A 269 -12.39 2.59 -8.61
C ILE A 269 -11.57 3.87 -8.40
N ALA A 270 -10.56 4.06 -9.24
CA ALA A 270 -9.66 5.21 -9.16
C ALA A 270 -9.32 5.74 -10.56
N PRO A 271 -8.99 7.04 -10.71
CA PRO A 271 -8.59 7.60 -11.99
C PRO A 271 -7.22 7.06 -12.42
N TYR A 272 -7.12 6.60 -13.68
CA TYR A 272 -5.90 6.04 -14.25
C TYR A 272 -5.14 7.04 -15.14
N SER A 273 -5.83 7.65 -16.10
CA SER A 273 -5.26 8.63 -17.03
C SER A 273 -6.29 9.65 -17.48
N SER A 274 -5.92 10.93 -17.55
CA SER A 274 -6.65 11.97 -18.27
C SER A 274 -5.99 12.17 -19.63
N SER A 275 -6.75 11.95 -20.71
CA SER A 275 -6.27 12.34 -22.03
C SER A 275 -6.37 13.86 -22.14
N SER A 276 -5.31 14.52 -22.60
CA SER A 276 -5.24 15.99 -22.76
C SER A 276 -6.07 16.52 -23.95
N SER A 277 -6.83 15.65 -24.62
CA SER A 277 -7.56 15.94 -25.86
C SER A 277 -9.04 15.60 -25.75
N GLY A 278 -9.73 16.08 -24.71
CA GLY A 278 -11.20 16.05 -24.63
C GLY A 278 -11.87 14.66 -24.66
N GLU A 279 -11.09 13.57 -24.62
CA GLU A 279 -11.60 12.21 -24.53
C GLU A 279 -11.60 11.74 -23.06
N GLU A 280 -12.63 10.95 -22.79
CA GLU A 280 -13.15 10.51 -21.49
C GLU A 280 -12.10 10.05 -20.47
N LEU A 281 -12.38 10.32 -19.19
CA LEU A 281 -11.58 9.83 -18.08
C LEU A 281 -11.60 8.30 -18.04
N VAL A 282 -10.40 7.71 -18.03
CA VAL A 282 -10.23 6.27 -17.86
C VAL A 282 -9.95 5.99 -16.38
N GLU A 283 -10.76 5.12 -15.80
CA GLU A 283 -10.66 4.66 -14.42
C GLU A 283 -10.11 3.23 -14.40
N ILE A 284 -9.27 2.94 -13.40
CA ILE A 284 -8.84 1.59 -13.05
C ILE A 284 -9.82 1.02 -12.02
N VAL A 285 -10.29 -0.20 -12.27
CA VAL A 285 -11.18 -0.94 -11.38
C VAL A 285 -10.46 -2.18 -10.88
N VAL A 286 -10.39 -2.35 -9.56
CA VAL A 286 -9.70 -3.47 -8.90
C VAL A 286 -10.63 -4.20 -7.96
N GLY A 287 -10.75 -5.51 -8.13
CA GLY A 287 -11.50 -6.40 -7.24
C GLY A 287 -10.58 -7.12 -6.24
N VAL A 288 -10.78 -6.86 -4.95
CA VAL A 288 -10.06 -7.51 -3.85
C VAL A 288 -10.99 -8.45 -3.10
N PRO A 289 -10.64 -9.74 -2.94
CA PRO A 289 -11.47 -10.69 -2.22
C PRO A 289 -11.54 -10.35 -0.73
N ALA A 290 -12.60 -10.84 -0.07
CA ALA A 290 -12.78 -10.72 1.36
C ALA A 290 -11.57 -11.29 2.14
N LEU A 291 -11.31 -10.76 3.34
CA LEU A 291 -10.11 -11.11 4.11
C LEU A 291 -10.03 -12.62 4.45
N ASN A 292 -11.18 -13.28 4.59
CA ASN A 292 -11.28 -14.70 4.94
C ASN A 292 -11.01 -15.66 3.78
N ASN A 293 -11.19 -15.23 2.52
CA ASN A 293 -11.01 -16.05 1.31
C ASN A 293 -9.78 -15.58 0.53
N ILE A 294 -8.59 -15.87 1.08
CA ILE A 294 -7.31 -15.45 0.49
C ILE A 294 -6.95 -16.30 -0.74
N MET A 295 -7.43 -17.54 -0.81
CA MET A 295 -6.87 -18.56 -1.70
C MET A 295 -7.25 -18.42 -3.17
N MET A 296 -8.37 -17.78 -3.53
CA MET A 296 -8.78 -17.60 -4.93
C MET A 296 -9.51 -16.29 -5.13
N ASN A 297 -8.99 -15.42 -6.00
CA ASN A 297 -9.67 -14.22 -6.43
C ASN A 297 -10.68 -14.57 -7.54
N SER A 298 -11.97 -14.64 -7.22
CA SER A 298 -13.03 -14.92 -8.20
C SER A 298 -13.40 -13.71 -9.08
N PHE A 299 -12.82 -12.54 -8.81
CA PHE A 299 -13.17 -11.31 -9.53
C PHE A 299 -12.87 -11.34 -11.01
N SER A 300 -11.91 -12.14 -11.48
CA SER A 300 -11.66 -12.34 -12.91
C SER A 300 -12.94 -12.80 -13.63
N THR A 301 -13.51 -13.91 -13.19
CA THR A 301 -14.74 -14.48 -13.77
C THR A 301 -15.96 -13.58 -13.59
N LEU A 302 -16.05 -12.88 -12.45
CA LEU A 302 -17.15 -11.98 -12.15
C LEU A 302 -17.13 -10.74 -13.04
N PHE A 303 -15.95 -10.17 -13.28
CA PHE A 303 -15.79 -9.01 -14.15
C PHE A 303 -16.03 -9.36 -15.62
N GLU A 304 -15.57 -10.51 -16.09
CA GLU A 304 -15.90 -11.00 -17.44
C GLU A 304 -17.41 -11.21 -17.61
N ALA A 305 -18.08 -11.81 -16.62
CA ALA A 305 -19.53 -12.02 -16.66
C ALA A 305 -20.33 -10.70 -16.61
N ALA A 306 -19.85 -9.70 -15.88
CA ALA A 306 -20.43 -8.37 -15.86
C ALA A 306 -20.21 -7.65 -17.20
N ASP A 307 -19.01 -7.76 -17.77
CA ASP A 307 -18.65 -7.12 -19.03
C ASP A 307 -19.48 -7.65 -20.22
N HIS A 308 -19.69 -8.98 -20.28
CA HIS A 308 -20.58 -9.60 -21.26
C HIS A 308 -22.02 -9.06 -21.23
N ARG A 309 -22.50 -8.60 -20.07
CA ARG A 309 -23.83 -8.01 -19.92
C ARG A 309 -23.86 -6.52 -20.30
N CYS A 310 -22.74 -5.83 -20.14
CA CYS A 310 -22.59 -4.43 -20.50
C CYS A 310 -22.26 -4.20 -21.98
N GLY A 311 -21.94 -5.26 -22.73
CA GLY A 311 -21.62 -5.19 -24.16
C GLY A 311 -20.12 -5.04 -24.45
N ASN A 312 -19.26 -5.63 -23.60
CA ASN A 312 -17.80 -5.64 -23.75
C ASN A 312 -17.17 -4.23 -23.74
N VAL A 313 -17.42 -3.51 -22.66
CA VAL A 313 -17.01 -2.12 -22.48
C VAL A 313 -15.72 -2.04 -21.65
N ALA A 314 -15.47 -3.03 -20.79
CA ALA A 314 -14.26 -3.11 -19.99
C ALA A 314 -13.06 -3.53 -20.86
N LYS A 315 -11.90 -2.91 -20.60
CA LYS A 315 -10.64 -3.30 -21.23
C LYS A 315 -9.78 -4.08 -20.24
N PHE A 316 -9.61 -5.37 -20.50
CA PHE A 316 -8.70 -6.26 -19.76
C PHE A 316 -7.30 -6.16 -20.35
N VAL A 317 -6.55 -5.14 -19.94
CA VAL A 317 -5.19 -4.85 -20.44
C VAL A 317 -4.11 -5.59 -19.65
N PHE A 318 -4.40 -5.96 -18.40
CA PHE A 318 -3.44 -6.59 -17.49
C PHE A 318 -3.54 -8.11 -17.52
N PHE A 319 -2.44 -8.80 -17.17
CA PHE A 319 -2.42 -10.26 -17.04
C PHE A 319 -3.40 -10.78 -15.99
N ASP A 320 -3.65 -10.00 -14.93
CA ASP A 320 -4.64 -10.31 -13.92
C ASP A 320 -5.99 -9.67 -14.29
N HIS A 321 -6.95 -10.50 -14.68
CA HIS A 321 -8.30 -10.06 -15.05
C HIS A 321 -9.14 -9.58 -13.86
N SER A 322 -8.63 -9.66 -12.62
CA SER A 322 -9.23 -8.98 -11.47
C SER A 322 -8.97 -7.46 -11.44
N VAL A 323 -8.21 -6.96 -12.42
CA VAL A 323 -7.98 -5.54 -12.68
C VAL A 323 -8.35 -5.20 -14.12
N LEU A 324 -9.14 -4.14 -14.31
CA LEU A 324 -9.58 -3.70 -15.62
C LEU A 324 -9.55 -2.17 -15.75
N LEU A 325 -9.60 -1.68 -16.99
CA LEU A 325 -9.76 -0.26 -17.30
C LEU A 325 -11.18 -0.02 -17.83
N LEU A 326 -11.83 1.02 -17.32
CA LEU A 326 -13.19 1.38 -17.66
C LEU A 326 -13.29 2.88 -17.98
N GLN A 327 -14.11 3.25 -18.95
CA GLN A 327 -14.45 4.66 -19.19
C GLN A 327 -15.50 5.12 -18.18
N GLU A 328 -15.37 6.34 -17.68
CA GLU A 328 -16.27 6.91 -16.67
C GLU A 328 -17.76 6.86 -17.09
N GLN A 329 -18.06 7.04 -18.38
CA GLN A 329 -19.43 7.01 -18.91
C GLN A 329 -20.15 5.67 -18.68
N HIS A 330 -19.39 4.59 -18.58
CA HIS A 330 -19.91 3.24 -18.46
C HIS A 330 -19.82 2.68 -17.03
N GLN A 331 -19.27 3.46 -16.10
CA GLN A 331 -19.08 3.09 -14.69
C GLN A 331 -20.37 2.62 -14.02
N GLN A 332 -21.45 3.41 -14.10
CA GLN A 332 -22.72 3.08 -13.43
C GLN A 332 -23.33 1.78 -13.99
N LYS A 333 -23.35 1.64 -15.32
CA LYS A 333 -23.87 0.44 -15.99
C LYS A 333 -23.10 -0.82 -15.58
N PHE A 334 -21.78 -0.71 -15.44
CA PHE A 334 -20.93 -1.82 -15.02
C PHE A 334 -21.17 -2.23 -13.57
N ILE A 335 -21.29 -1.24 -12.66
CA ILE A 335 -21.61 -1.49 -11.25
C ILE A 335 -22.97 -2.20 -11.12
N ASP A 336 -24.00 -1.75 -11.85
CA ASP A 336 -25.33 -2.38 -11.84
C ASP A 336 -25.32 -3.83 -12.37
N ALA A 337 -24.54 -4.09 -13.42
CA ALA A 337 -24.37 -5.44 -13.94
C ALA A 337 -23.65 -6.34 -12.93
N LEU A 338 -22.62 -5.83 -12.26
CA LEU A 338 -21.86 -6.56 -11.27
C LEU A 338 -22.69 -6.87 -10.02
N MET A 339 -23.52 -5.92 -9.59
CA MET A 339 -24.52 -6.10 -8.54
C MET A 339 -25.42 -7.30 -8.81
N PHE A 340 -25.90 -7.45 -10.05
CA PHE A 340 -26.71 -8.60 -10.44
C PHE A 340 -25.91 -9.91 -10.38
N VAL A 341 -24.67 -9.91 -10.87
CA VAL A 341 -23.83 -11.12 -10.91
C VAL A 341 -23.50 -11.60 -9.50
N LEU A 342 -23.21 -10.69 -8.57
CA LEU A 342 -22.87 -11.01 -7.18
C LEU A 342 -24.08 -11.32 -6.29
N ALA A 343 -25.29 -10.92 -6.70
CA ALA A 343 -26.53 -11.27 -5.99
C ALA A 343 -27.00 -12.72 -6.26
N LYS A 344 -26.40 -13.38 -7.26
CA LYS A 344 -26.72 -14.76 -7.67
C LYS A 344 -25.75 -15.73 -7.01
#